data_AF-A0A934ZM28-F1
#
_entry.id   AF-A0A934ZM28-F1
#
_cell.length_a   1.000
_cell.length_b   1.000
_cell.length_c   1.000
_cell.angle_alpha   90.00
_cell.angle_beta   90.00
_cell.angle_gamma   90.00
#
_symmetry.space_group_name_H-M   'P 1'
#
loop_
_entity.id
_entity.type
_entity.pdbx_description
1 polymer ?
#
loop_
_entity_poly.entity_id
_entity_poly.type
_entity_poly.pdbx_seq_one_letter_code
_entity_poly.pdbx_strand_id
1 'polypeptide(L)'
;MAELIEEHNGDDGLLADARNDKDKVTKASASARLKDIKSDRSAADERKVVTEWLALFEKELAIDAKLKAAQDDLTAKVVAKYGKLTVDEIKTLVVDDKWLSVIESTVQGELDRVSHTLTGRVRELAERYSSNLPALSNRATTIANRVGDHLRAMGMQWI
;
A
#
# COMPACT_ATOMS: atom_id res chain seq x y z
N MET A 1 -5.97 15.39 13.18
CA MET A 1 -7.00 15.89 12.24
C MET A 1 -7.67 14.73 11.51
N ALA A 2 -6.92 13.80 10.89
CA ALA A 2 -7.49 12.61 10.25
C ALA A 2 -8.40 11.79 11.19
N GLU A 3 -7.95 11.51 12.41
CA GLU A 3 -8.75 10.80 13.44
C GLU A 3 -10.05 11.54 13.78
N LEU A 4 -9.98 12.86 13.99
CA LEU A 4 -11.15 13.70 14.30
C LEU A 4 -12.14 13.80 13.13
N ILE A 5 -11.64 13.72 11.88
CA ILE A 5 -12.49 13.60 10.69
C ILE A 5 -13.11 12.19 10.67
N GLU A 6 -12.35 11.13 10.85
CA GLU A 6 -12.88 9.76 10.83
C GLU A 6 -13.99 9.52 11.88
N GLU A 7 -13.84 10.08 13.08
CA GLU A 7 -14.81 9.94 14.18
C GLU A 7 -16.11 10.77 13.96
N HIS A 8 -16.01 11.95 13.35
CA HIS A 8 -17.12 12.90 13.27
C HIS A 8 -17.61 13.21 11.85
N ASN A 9 -17.07 12.57 10.83
CA ASN A 9 -17.45 12.73 9.42
C ASN A 9 -18.44 11.65 8.94
N GLY A 10 -19.24 11.07 9.83
CA GLY A 10 -20.49 10.37 9.44
C GLY A 10 -21.62 11.36 9.17
N ASP A 11 -22.74 10.92 8.57
CA ASP A 11 -23.91 11.78 8.30
C ASP A 11 -24.63 12.24 9.59
N ASP A 12 -24.52 11.46 10.67
CA ASP A 12 -24.92 11.85 12.05
C ASP A 12 -23.75 12.41 12.88
N GLY A 13 -22.61 12.69 12.24
CA GLY A 13 -21.39 13.13 12.91
C GLY A 13 -21.38 14.62 13.23
N LEU A 14 -20.63 15.01 14.26
CA LEU A 14 -20.52 16.41 14.72
C LEU A 14 -19.83 17.36 13.72
N LEU A 15 -19.35 16.84 12.58
CA LEU A 15 -18.82 17.65 11.47
C LEU A 15 -19.70 17.61 10.21
N ALA A 16 -20.80 16.85 10.20
CA ALA A 16 -21.66 16.68 9.02
C ALA A 16 -22.17 18.02 8.48
N ASP A 17 -22.72 18.85 9.37
CA ASP A 17 -23.25 20.18 9.03
C ASP A 17 -22.16 21.24 8.77
N ALA A 18 -20.89 20.92 9.00
CA ALA A 18 -19.75 21.78 8.72
C ALA A 18 -19.13 21.53 7.33
N ARG A 19 -19.69 20.60 6.55
CA ARG A 19 -19.25 20.31 5.17
C ARG A 19 -19.75 21.36 4.18
N ASN A 20 -19.02 21.51 3.08
CA ASN A 20 -19.45 22.30 1.93
C ASN A 20 -20.20 21.43 0.90
N ASP A 21 -20.64 22.04 -0.21
CA ASP A 21 -21.33 21.36 -1.32
C ASP A 21 -20.56 20.20 -1.98
N LYS A 22 -19.28 20.00 -1.62
CA LYS A 22 -18.41 18.92 -2.08
C LYS A 22 -18.14 17.88 -0.99
N ASP A 23 -18.93 17.87 0.07
CA ASP A 23 -18.82 16.94 1.19
C ASP A 23 -17.48 17.06 1.95
N LYS A 24 -16.88 18.26 1.95
CA LYS A 24 -15.59 18.52 2.64
C LYS A 24 -15.73 19.61 3.69
N VAL A 25 -15.09 19.40 4.84
CA VAL A 25 -14.93 20.46 5.85
C VAL A 25 -13.80 21.39 5.40
N THR A 26 -14.10 22.69 5.31
CA THR A 26 -13.14 23.74 4.94
C THR A 26 -13.12 24.80 6.04
N LYS A 27 -12.04 25.60 6.11
CA LYS A 27 -11.97 26.74 7.03
C LYS A 27 -13.21 27.64 6.95
N ALA A 28 -13.70 27.90 5.73
CA ALA A 28 -14.88 28.73 5.50
C ALA A 28 -16.16 28.08 6.01
N SER A 29 -16.40 26.80 5.68
CA SER A 29 -17.62 26.09 6.09
C SER A 29 -17.65 25.83 7.60
N ALA A 30 -16.54 25.43 8.21
CA ALA A 30 -16.42 25.27 9.66
C ALA A 30 -16.62 26.60 10.42
N SER A 31 -16.07 27.70 9.90
CA SER A 31 -16.26 29.03 10.49
C SER A 31 -17.69 29.55 10.35
N ALA A 32 -18.39 29.22 9.26
CA ALA A 32 -19.79 29.55 9.06
C ALA A 32 -20.66 28.76 10.06
N ARG A 33 -20.46 27.44 10.12
CA ARG A 33 -21.21 26.57 11.04
C ARG A 33 -21.04 27.00 12.50
N LEU A 34 -19.81 27.32 12.92
CA LEU A 34 -19.53 27.81 14.28
C LEU A 34 -20.29 29.11 14.63
N LYS A 35 -20.59 29.97 13.65
CA LYS A 35 -21.41 31.18 13.85
C LYS A 35 -22.88 30.84 13.99
N ASP A 36 -23.38 29.90 13.19
CA ASP A 36 -24.79 29.50 13.19
C ASP A 36 -25.18 28.82 14.51
N ILE A 37 -24.30 27.96 15.03
CA ILE A 37 -24.55 27.24 16.29
C ILE A 37 -24.11 28.01 17.54
N LYS A 38 -23.73 29.29 17.43
CA LYS A 38 -23.11 30.05 18.54
C LYS A 38 -23.98 30.14 19.80
N SER A 39 -25.30 30.30 19.63
CA SER A 39 -26.26 30.48 20.74
C SER A 39 -27.05 29.22 21.07
N ASP A 40 -26.83 28.13 20.35
CA ASP A 40 -27.57 26.89 20.52
C ASP A 40 -27.01 26.09 21.73
N ARG A 41 -27.81 25.87 22.77
CA ARG A 41 -27.36 25.11 23.93
C ARG A 41 -27.18 23.61 23.65
N SER A 42 -27.92 23.05 22.69
CA SER A 42 -27.81 21.63 22.28
C SER A 42 -26.53 21.36 21.49
N ALA A 43 -26.03 22.33 20.73
CA ALA A 43 -24.84 22.16 19.88
C ALA A 43 -23.50 22.35 20.63
N ALA A 44 -23.46 22.12 21.95
CA ALA A 44 -22.26 22.36 22.76
C ALA A 44 -21.07 21.48 22.37
N ASP A 45 -21.31 20.21 22.08
CA ASP A 45 -20.25 19.27 21.69
C ASP A 45 -19.85 19.46 20.22
N GLU A 46 -20.81 19.78 19.35
CA GLU A 46 -20.53 20.18 17.96
C GLU A 46 -19.59 21.39 17.91
N ARG A 47 -19.85 22.42 18.71
CA ARG A 47 -18.95 23.59 18.81
C ARG A 47 -17.54 23.22 19.22
N LYS A 48 -17.37 22.30 20.18
CA LYS A 48 -16.04 21.86 20.62
C LYS A 48 -15.30 21.20 19.46
N VAL A 49 -15.94 20.25 18.79
CA VAL A 49 -15.35 19.50 17.67
C VAL A 49 -15.01 20.41 16.49
N VAL A 50 -15.92 21.31 16.09
CA VAL A 50 -15.67 22.27 15.00
C VAL A 50 -14.54 23.25 15.36
N THR A 51 -14.46 23.69 16.63
CA THR A 51 -13.37 24.56 17.10
C THR A 51 -12.03 23.83 17.13
N GLU A 52 -12.02 22.57 17.58
CA GLU A 52 -10.82 21.72 17.57
C GLU A 52 -10.34 21.44 16.15
N TRP A 53 -11.26 21.12 15.24
CA TRP A 53 -10.95 20.96 13.82
C TRP A 53 -10.31 22.23 13.23
N LEU A 54 -10.89 23.40 13.49
CA LEU A 54 -10.33 24.69 13.05
C LEU A 54 -8.93 24.93 13.65
N ALA A 55 -8.72 24.63 14.93
CA ALA A 55 -7.42 24.77 15.57
C ALA A 55 -6.37 23.83 14.96
N LEU A 56 -6.74 22.58 14.65
CA LEU A 56 -5.88 21.63 13.96
C LEU A 56 -5.59 22.09 12.53
N PHE A 57 -6.57 22.69 11.84
CA PHE A 57 -6.41 23.22 10.49
C PHE A 57 -5.44 24.40 10.43
N GLU A 58 -5.54 25.35 11.36
CA GLU A 58 -4.55 26.44 11.43
C GLU A 58 -3.15 25.93 11.79
N LYS A 59 -3.04 24.89 12.65
CA LYS A 59 -1.76 24.26 12.97
C LYS A 59 -1.14 23.59 11.74
N GLU A 60 -1.93 22.84 10.98
CA GLU A 60 -1.47 22.19 9.74
C GLU A 60 -0.99 23.24 8.74
N LEU A 61 -1.77 24.29 8.49
CA LEU A 61 -1.35 25.39 7.60
C LEU A 61 -0.04 26.06 8.05
N ALA A 62 0.12 26.30 9.36
CA ALA A 62 1.34 26.89 9.90
C ALA A 62 2.55 25.95 9.76
N ILE A 63 2.34 24.64 9.91
CA ILE A 63 3.38 23.63 9.70
C ILE A 63 3.74 23.53 8.22
N ASP A 64 2.75 23.49 7.32
CA ASP A 64 2.97 23.45 5.87
C ASP A 64 3.73 24.68 5.36
N ALA A 65 3.40 25.87 5.87
CA ALA A 65 4.13 27.08 5.54
C ALA A 65 5.59 27.00 6.00
N LYS A 66 5.84 26.50 7.22
CA LYS A 66 7.21 26.27 7.73
C LYS A 66 7.95 25.20 6.95
N LEU A 67 7.27 24.11 6.59
CA LEU A 67 7.83 23.02 5.79
C LEU A 67 8.25 23.54 4.42
N LYS A 68 7.38 24.28 3.73
CA LYS A 68 7.68 24.87 2.44
C LYS A 68 8.85 25.85 2.52
N ALA A 69 8.85 26.75 3.51
CA ALA A 69 9.96 27.68 3.71
C ALA A 69 11.30 26.95 3.99
N ALA A 70 11.27 25.88 4.79
CA ALA A 70 12.45 25.06 5.07
C ALA A 70 12.92 24.27 3.84
N GLN A 71 11.98 23.76 3.02
CA GLN A 71 12.29 23.11 1.76
C GLN A 71 12.92 24.09 0.77
N ASP A 72 12.37 25.30 0.62
CA ASP A 72 12.90 26.34 -0.26
C ASP A 72 14.31 26.77 0.18
N ASP A 73 14.54 26.96 1.48
CA ASP A 73 15.86 27.28 2.05
C ASP A 73 16.87 26.13 1.83
N LEU A 74 16.45 24.88 2.03
CA LEU A 74 17.28 23.71 1.75
C LEU A 74 17.63 23.62 0.26
N THR A 75 16.65 23.79 -0.62
CA THR A 75 16.87 23.80 -2.08
C THR A 75 17.85 24.90 -2.47
N ALA A 76 17.70 26.11 -1.94
CA ALA A 76 18.64 27.21 -2.20
C ALA A 76 20.08 26.86 -1.73
N LYS A 77 20.22 26.25 -0.54
CA LYS A 77 21.51 25.78 -0.02
C LYS A 77 22.13 24.68 -0.89
N VAL A 78 21.32 23.72 -1.36
CA VAL A 78 21.75 22.65 -2.26
C VAL A 78 22.21 23.22 -3.61
N VAL A 79 21.45 24.16 -4.19
CA VAL A 79 21.84 24.85 -5.43
C VAL A 79 23.17 25.59 -5.26
N ALA A 80 23.34 26.30 -4.15
CA ALA A 80 24.59 26.99 -3.82
C ALA A 80 25.78 26.04 -3.61
N LYS A 81 25.54 24.77 -3.28
CA LYS A 81 26.58 23.74 -3.14
C LYS A 81 27.03 23.19 -4.48
N TYR A 82 26.14 23.05 -5.47
CA TYR A 82 26.54 22.54 -6.79
C TYR A 82 27.66 23.35 -7.44
N GLY A 83 27.63 24.69 -7.33
CA GLY A 83 28.70 25.55 -7.85
C GLY A 83 30.03 25.46 -7.11
N LYS A 84 30.08 24.78 -5.96
CA LYS A 84 31.29 24.61 -5.13
C LYS A 84 31.88 23.20 -5.23
N LEU A 85 31.20 22.28 -5.87
CA LEU A 85 31.67 20.91 -6.01
C LEU A 85 32.86 20.86 -6.96
N THR A 86 33.91 20.18 -6.51
CA THR A 86 35.06 19.85 -7.33
C THR A 86 34.75 18.67 -8.26
N VAL A 87 35.55 18.49 -9.30
CA VAL A 87 35.38 17.37 -10.24
C VAL A 87 35.48 16.02 -9.53
N ASP A 88 36.35 15.90 -8.53
CA ASP A 88 36.52 14.64 -7.79
C ASP A 88 35.31 14.34 -6.90
N GLU A 89 34.76 15.34 -6.20
CA GLU A 89 33.51 15.19 -5.45
C GLU A 89 32.33 14.85 -6.37
N ILE A 90 32.26 15.43 -7.58
CA ILE A 90 31.24 15.10 -8.57
C ILE A 90 31.38 13.63 -9.01
N LYS A 91 32.60 13.14 -9.24
CA LYS A 91 32.83 11.74 -9.61
C LYS A 91 32.38 10.79 -8.51
N THR A 92 32.72 11.06 -7.25
CA THR A 92 32.25 10.23 -6.13
C THR A 92 30.73 10.21 -6.05
N LEU A 93 30.07 11.38 -6.13
CA LEU A 93 28.60 11.46 -6.06
C LEU A 93 27.89 10.76 -7.22
N VAL A 94 28.42 10.87 -8.44
CA VAL A 94 27.75 10.33 -9.64
C VAL A 94 28.10 8.87 -9.88
N VAL A 95 29.37 8.53 -9.80
CA VAL A 95 29.85 7.18 -10.12
C VAL A 95 29.62 6.26 -8.93
N ASP A 96 30.15 6.61 -7.76
CA ASP A 96 30.13 5.71 -6.61
C ASP A 96 28.77 5.71 -5.93
N ASP A 97 28.29 6.88 -5.51
CA ASP A 97 27.06 6.94 -4.70
C ASP A 97 25.79 6.70 -5.51
N LYS A 98 25.76 7.14 -6.78
CA LYS A 98 24.56 7.02 -7.63
C LYS A 98 24.61 5.80 -8.53
N TRP A 99 25.59 5.69 -9.42
CA TRP A 99 25.58 4.65 -10.45
C TRP A 99 25.92 3.27 -9.89
N LEU A 100 27.00 3.13 -9.11
CA LEU A 100 27.36 1.84 -8.53
C LEU A 100 26.25 1.34 -7.59
N SER A 101 25.66 2.19 -6.76
CA SER A 101 24.53 1.81 -5.89
C SER A 101 23.30 1.31 -6.69
N VAL A 102 22.94 1.99 -7.78
CA VAL A 102 21.83 1.55 -8.65
C VAL A 102 22.15 0.23 -9.34
N ILE A 103 23.38 0.06 -9.83
CA ILE A 103 23.79 -1.19 -10.49
C ILE A 103 23.79 -2.34 -9.48
N GLU A 104 24.34 -2.13 -8.28
CA GLU A 104 24.37 -3.13 -7.21
C GLU A 104 22.96 -3.58 -6.83
N SER A 105 22.07 -2.64 -6.54
CA SER A 105 20.67 -2.95 -6.22
C SER A 105 19.94 -3.68 -7.36
N THR A 106 20.20 -3.30 -8.61
CA THR A 106 19.60 -3.95 -9.78
C THR A 106 20.12 -5.38 -9.94
N VAL A 107 21.43 -5.59 -9.81
CA VAL A 107 22.06 -6.92 -9.90
C VAL A 107 21.55 -7.82 -8.78
N GLN A 108 21.44 -7.31 -7.55
CA GLN A 108 20.89 -8.07 -6.43
C GLN A 108 19.42 -8.44 -6.68
N GLY A 109 18.61 -7.51 -7.17
CA GLY A 109 17.22 -7.78 -7.54
C GLY A 109 17.08 -8.85 -8.63
N GLU A 110 17.96 -8.85 -9.63
CA GLU A 110 17.98 -9.90 -10.65
C GLU A 110 18.41 -11.26 -10.10
N LEU A 111 19.37 -11.28 -9.17
CA LEU A 111 19.78 -12.50 -8.49
C LEU A 111 18.64 -13.10 -7.66
N ASP A 112 17.91 -12.27 -6.93
CA ASP A 112 16.75 -12.69 -6.15
C ASP A 112 15.63 -13.22 -7.06
N ARG A 113 15.36 -12.53 -8.18
CA ARG A 113 14.36 -12.95 -9.17
C ARG A 113 14.68 -14.31 -9.78
N VAL A 114 15.94 -14.53 -10.19
CA VAL A 114 16.39 -15.81 -10.75
C VAL A 114 16.29 -16.91 -9.69
N SER A 115 16.69 -16.63 -8.45
CA SER A 115 16.62 -17.58 -7.34
C SER A 115 15.18 -18.00 -7.05
N HIS A 116 14.25 -17.04 -6.96
CA HIS A 116 12.83 -17.34 -6.78
C HIS A 116 12.24 -18.14 -7.95
N THR A 117 12.62 -17.80 -9.19
CA THR A 117 12.19 -18.55 -10.38
C THR A 117 12.66 -19.99 -10.33
N LEU A 118 13.92 -20.21 -9.95
CA LEU A 118 14.48 -21.56 -9.80
C LEU A 118 13.78 -22.35 -8.70
N THR A 119 13.56 -21.75 -7.53
CA THR A 119 12.81 -22.37 -6.43
C THR A 119 11.40 -22.77 -6.88
N GLY A 120 10.71 -21.90 -7.61
CA GLY A 120 9.40 -22.20 -8.18
C GLY A 120 9.43 -23.42 -9.11
N ARG A 121 10.39 -23.47 -10.04
CA ARG A 121 10.55 -24.60 -10.96
C ARG A 121 10.91 -25.91 -10.26
N VAL A 122 11.75 -25.86 -9.23
CA VAL A 122 12.10 -27.03 -8.41
C VAL A 122 10.85 -27.56 -7.70
N ARG A 123 10.04 -26.67 -7.14
CA ARG A 123 8.77 -27.05 -6.50
C ARG A 123 7.80 -27.67 -7.49
N GLU A 124 7.63 -27.05 -8.67
CA GLU A 124 6.77 -27.58 -9.73
C GLU A 124 7.21 -28.98 -10.16
N LEU A 125 8.52 -29.20 -10.33
CA LEU A 125 9.06 -30.54 -10.62
C LEU A 125 8.74 -31.53 -9.49
N ALA A 126 8.99 -31.14 -8.24
CA ALA A 126 8.72 -32.00 -7.10
C ALA A 126 7.24 -32.40 -7.02
N GLU A 127 6.32 -31.46 -7.26
CA GLU A 127 4.88 -31.71 -7.28
C GLU A 127 4.50 -32.63 -8.46
N ARG A 128 4.96 -32.33 -9.67
CA ARG A 128 4.66 -33.12 -10.88
C ARG A 128 5.19 -34.55 -10.80
N TYR A 129 6.37 -34.75 -10.21
CA TYR A 129 6.98 -36.07 -10.08
C TYR A 129 6.74 -36.73 -8.72
N SER A 130 5.95 -36.11 -7.83
CA SER A 130 5.57 -36.69 -6.53
C SER A 130 4.82 -38.02 -6.68
N SER A 131 4.01 -38.15 -7.74
CA SER A 131 3.34 -39.38 -8.12
C SER A 131 3.88 -39.83 -9.48
N ASN A 132 4.88 -40.71 -9.46
CA ASN A 132 5.49 -41.17 -10.69
C ASN A 132 4.46 -41.91 -11.58
N LEU A 133 4.58 -41.73 -12.90
CA LEU A 133 3.68 -42.32 -13.89
C LEU A 133 3.52 -43.85 -13.73
N PRO A 134 4.58 -44.62 -13.41
CA PRO A 134 4.44 -46.05 -13.13
C PRO A 134 3.52 -46.35 -11.93
N ALA A 135 3.61 -45.60 -10.84
CA ALA A 135 2.75 -45.79 -9.68
C ALA A 135 1.27 -45.48 -10.00
N LEU A 136 1.00 -44.42 -10.77
CA LEU A 136 -0.35 -44.12 -11.24
C LEU A 136 -0.87 -45.18 -12.20
N SER A 137 -0.04 -45.66 -13.13
CA SER A 137 -0.39 -46.74 -14.07
C SER A 137 -0.69 -48.04 -13.33
N ASN A 138 0.13 -48.43 -12.35
CA ASN A 138 -0.08 -49.64 -11.55
C ASN A 138 -1.38 -49.55 -10.73
N ARG A 139 -1.67 -48.38 -10.16
CA ARG A 139 -2.95 -48.13 -9.46
C ARG A 139 -4.13 -48.21 -10.42
N ALA A 140 -4.02 -47.61 -11.61
CA ALA A 140 -5.05 -47.67 -12.64
C ALA A 140 -5.31 -49.12 -13.07
N THR A 141 -4.28 -49.91 -13.36
CA THR A 141 -4.40 -51.34 -13.70
C THR A 141 -5.04 -52.12 -12.56
N THR A 142 -4.62 -51.88 -11.31
CA THR A 142 -5.22 -52.55 -10.13
C THR A 142 -6.71 -52.26 -10.02
N ILE A 143 -7.11 -51.00 -10.18
CA ILE A 143 -8.52 -50.59 -10.11
C ILE A 143 -9.30 -51.15 -11.31
N ALA A 144 -8.73 -51.09 -12.52
CA ALA A 144 -9.35 -51.63 -13.73
C ALA A 144 -9.62 -53.13 -13.61
N ASN A 145 -8.67 -53.89 -13.07
CA ASN A 145 -8.85 -55.33 -12.81
C ASN A 145 -9.98 -55.57 -11.81
N ARG A 146 -10.03 -54.82 -10.69
CA ARG A 146 -11.11 -54.95 -9.70
C ARG A 146 -12.48 -54.64 -10.31
N VAL A 147 -12.59 -53.60 -11.12
CA VAL A 147 -13.82 -53.26 -11.84
C VAL A 147 -14.20 -54.39 -12.80
N GLY A 148 -13.24 -54.90 -13.58
CA GLY A 148 -13.45 -56.03 -14.49
C GLY A 148 -13.96 -57.28 -13.78
N ASP A 149 -13.40 -57.60 -12.61
CA ASP A 149 -13.86 -58.73 -11.80
C ASP A 149 -15.28 -58.52 -11.26
N HIS A 150 -15.60 -57.31 -10.79
CA HIS A 150 -16.96 -56.97 -10.34
C HIS A 150 -17.99 -57.02 -11.48
N LEU A 151 -17.63 -56.53 -12.68
CA LEU A 151 -18.51 -56.58 -13.85
C LEU A 151 -18.76 -58.02 -14.33
N ARG A 152 -17.72 -58.88 -14.30
CA ARG A 152 -17.88 -60.32 -14.56
C ARG A 152 -18.80 -60.98 -13.55
N ALA A 153 -18.68 -60.63 -12.26
CA ALA A 153 -19.59 -61.13 -11.22
C ALA A 153 -21.04 -60.68 -11.42
N MET A 154 -21.26 -59.53 -12.07
CA MET A 154 -22.58 -59.04 -12.47
C MET A 154 -23.08 -59.60 -13.81
N GLY A 155 -22.32 -60.50 -14.45
CA GLY A 155 -22.71 -61.16 -15.70
C GLY A 155 -22.40 -60.37 -16.98
N MET A 156 -21.64 -59.27 -16.91
CA MET A 156 -21.18 -58.54 -18.09
C MET A 156 -19.78 -59.01 -18.51
N GLN A 157 -19.61 -59.41 -19.77
CA GLN A 157 -18.30 -59.69 -20.38
C GLN A 157 -17.76 -58.44 -21.07
N TRP A 158 -16.53 -58.05 -20.71
CA TRP A 158 -15.79 -56.98 -21.38
C TRP A 158 -15.19 -57.54 -22.68
N ILE A 159 -15.42 -56.89 -23.84
CA ILE A 159 -14.75 -57.20 -25.12
C ILE A 159 -13.40 -56.49 -25.18
#